data_AF-A0A4Q4W947-F1
#
_entry.id   AF-A0A4Q4W947-F1
#
_cell.length_a   1.000
_cell.length_b   1.000
_cell.length_c   1.000
_cell.angle_alpha   90.00
_cell.angle_beta   90.00
_cell.angle_gamma   90.00
#
_symmetry.space_group_name_H-M   'P 1'
#
loop_
_entity.id
_entity.type
_entity.pdbx_description
1 polymer ?
#
loop_
_entity_poly.entity_id
_entity_poly.type
_entity_poly.pdbx_seq_one_letter_code
_entity_poly.pdbx_strand_id
1 'polypeptide(L)'
;MADISKKRQGVPDLIEEDRSPKRQVTRTRPTPPYDLSGIYHGFSGPAPQSSFVGQGIQHSGTGPFQVHGNLNIGALHHSENPAQCLADLYSTDPRHDKNRIEQTKGGLLRESYRWIFDHHDFLRWRDNPESRLLWIKGDPGKGKTMLLCGIIDELKQQTANTTHLLSFFFCQATDDRLNNATGILRGLMYLLADQESSLMAYIQNKYDRVGKALFEGPNAWFALREIFINMLQDPGLPNITLIVDALDECEIDLLLFLDLIMKVSPRPRIKWLLSSRNRIDIEQKLQPDHSRTRLSLFKPRFATKCDGRQMPAVEYNWSACLSTLEGHGGRVSSVAFSPDRGRLASGSYDGTVKVWDAATGACFSTLEGHGSDINSVAFLPDESRLASGSDDRTVKVWDIATGACLSILKGHVGRVISVAFSPDGGRLASGSDDGTVKVWDVTTGAYLSTFEGHGDWVSSVAFSPDGGRLASGSYDCTVKVWNVTTGACLSTLKGHGGWVYSVTFSPDGGRLASGSRDDTVKVWDAATGACISTLKGRGGDVNSVAFSPDGGHFITNTSTIPVPVSSKNSPLPTALQQSPDNYYNLGVKKEWITCNDRNLLWLPPDYRPWCLAVALTFCFGLIRISHA
;
A
#
# COMPACT_ATOMS: atom_id res chain seq x y z
N MET A 1 16.60 0.83 -65.49
CA MET A 1 17.37 0.01 -66.47
C MET A 1 18.17 -0.98 -65.64
N ALA A 2 18.20 -2.25 -66.03
CA ALA A 2 18.52 -3.41 -65.18
C ALA A 2 17.53 -3.64 -64.01
N ASP A 3 17.22 -4.92 -63.81
CA ASP A 3 16.35 -5.53 -62.78
C ASP A 3 16.87 -6.97 -62.62
N ILE A 4 17.07 -7.47 -61.39
CA ILE A 4 17.67 -8.78 -61.11
C ILE A 4 16.99 -9.42 -59.92
N SER A 5 16.70 -10.73 -60.01
CA SER A 5 15.98 -11.46 -58.97
C SER A 5 16.49 -12.91 -58.79
N LYS A 6 16.18 -13.47 -57.59
CA LYS A 6 15.99 -14.90 -57.27
C LYS A 6 17.20 -15.88 -57.22
N LYS A 7 17.31 -16.47 -56.01
CA LYS A 7 17.43 -17.92 -55.67
C LYS A 7 18.79 -18.66 -55.62
N ARG A 8 18.90 -19.49 -54.56
CA ARG A 8 19.68 -20.75 -54.40
C ARG A 8 21.22 -20.56 -54.27
N GLN A 9 22.01 -21.49 -53.69
CA GLN A 9 21.76 -22.84 -53.10
C GLN A 9 22.85 -23.20 -52.05
N GLY A 10 22.67 -24.24 -51.21
CA GLY A 10 23.76 -24.85 -50.43
C GLY A 10 23.33 -25.82 -49.31
N VAL A 11 23.73 -27.11 -49.41
CA VAL A 11 23.66 -28.20 -48.40
C VAL A 11 24.82 -29.19 -48.73
N PRO A 12 25.37 -29.98 -47.79
CA PRO A 12 25.07 -31.43 -47.81
C PRO A 12 25.09 -32.17 -46.43
N ASP A 13 24.65 -33.44 -46.42
CA ASP A 13 24.66 -34.41 -45.29
C ASP A 13 25.88 -35.37 -45.27
N LEU A 14 25.92 -36.32 -44.29
CA LEU A 14 26.37 -37.77 -44.28
C LEU A 14 26.75 -38.20 -42.81
N ILE A 15 26.43 -39.37 -42.17
CA ILE A 15 26.31 -40.85 -42.46
C ILE A 15 27.65 -41.62 -42.25
N GLU A 16 27.82 -42.83 -41.65
CA GLU A 16 27.03 -44.04 -41.20
C GLU A 16 27.34 -44.37 -39.68
N GLU A 17 27.26 -45.52 -38.95
CA GLU A 17 26.85 -46.96 -39.00
C GLU A 17 26.48 -47.40 -37.54
N ASP A 18 25.26 -47.84 -37.20
CA ASP A 18 24.70 -49.23 -37.02
C ASP A 18 25.16 -50.12 -35.83
N ARG A 19 24.20 -50.85 -35.21
CA ARG A 19 24.15 -52.33 -34.97
C ARG A 19 23.22 -52.83 -33.84
N SER A 20 22.78 -54.09 -33.95
CA SER A 20 21.82 -54.83 -33.08
C SER A 20 22.03 -56.37 -33.25
N PRO A 21 21.14 -57.36 -32.88
CA PRO A 21 19.95 -57.40 -31.99
C PRO A 21 19.86 -58.69 -31.07
N LYS A 22 18.66 -58.96 -30.49
CA LYS A 22 18.13 -60.22 -29.84
C LYS A 22 18.40 -60.36 -28.32
N ARG A 23 17.59 -61.05 -27.48
CA ARG A 23 16.55 -62.11 -27.71
C ARG A 23 15.43 -62.10 -26.62
N GLN A 24 14.26 -62.74 -26.86
CA GLN A 24 13.11 -62.90 -25.94
C GLN A 24 12.99 -64.31 -25.30
N VAL A 25 12.26 -64.43 -24.17
CA VAL A 25 11.34 -65.53 -23.69
C VAL A 25 10.51 -64.93 -22.52
N THR A 26 9.20 -64.60 -22.58
CA THR A 26 7.94 -65.40 -22.36
C THR A 26 7.89 -66.18 -21.01
N ARG A 27 6.77 -66.42 -20.28
CA ARG A 27 5.28 -66.29 -20.40
C ARG A 27 4.70 -66.36 -18.93
N THR A 28 3.43 -66.18 -18.48
CA THR A 28 2.03 -66.03 -19.01
C THR A 28 1.14 -65.23 -17.98
N ARG A 29 -0.18 -65.52 -17.86
CA ARG A 29 -1.20 -65.08 -16.85
C ARG A 29 -2.05 -66.34 -16.48
N PRO A 30 -2.88 -66.43 -15.41
CA PRO A 30 -4.20 -65.73 -15.34
C PRO A 30 -4.76 -65.41 -13.92
N THR A 31 -6.01 -64.90 -13.88
CA THR A 31 -6.97 -64.78 -12.75
C THR A 31 -8.28 -65.55 -13.14
N PRO A 32 -9.44 -65.56 -12.43
CA PRO A 32 -9.91 -64.95 -11.16
C PRO A 32 -10.61 -66.03 -10.26
N PRO A 33 -11.80 -65.86 -9.61
CA PRO A 33 -12.46 -64.75 -8.89
C PRO A 33 -12.82 -65.12 -7.42
N TYR A 34 -13.55 -64.26 -6.69
CA TYR A 34 -14.89 -64.56 -6.09
C TYR A 34 -15.47 -63.31 -5.38
N ASP A 35 -16.77 -63.33 -5.04
CA ASP A 35 -17.59 -62.15 -4.72
C ASP A 35 -18.58 -62.37 -3.53
N LEU A 36 -19.27 -61.30 -3.14
CA LEU A 36 -20.07 -61.03 -1.93
C LEU A 36 -21.10 -62.07 -1.44
N SER A 37 -21.08 -62.35 -0.13
CA SER A 37 -22.23 -62.54 0.80
C SER A 37 -21.73 -62.92 2.22
N GLY A 38 -22.45 -62.77 3.34
CA GLY A 38 -23.70 -62.05 3.60
C GLY A 38 -24.38 -62.48 4.92
N ILE A 39 -24.75 -61.49 5.78
CA ILE A 39 -25.91 -61.52 6.71
C ILE A 39 -25.86 -62.41 8.02
N TYR A 40 -25.72 -61.70 9.16
CA TYR A 40 -26.40 -61.84 10.48
C TYR A 40 -26.00 -62.83 11.63
N HIS A 41 -26.17 -62.27 12.85
CA HIS A 41 -26.37 -62.84 14.21
C HIS A 41 -25.25 -63.61 14.98
N GLY A 42 -24.94 -63.16 16.21
CA GLY A 42 -24.21 -63.98 17.22
C GLY A 42 -23.54 -63.25 18.41
N PHE A 43 -24.33 -62.85 19.43
CA PHE A 43 -24.01 -62.68 20.87
C PHE A 43 -22.59 -62.37 21.44
N SER A 44 -22.58 -61.41 22.40
CA SER A 44 -21.75 -61.30 23.65
C SER A 44 -20.22 -61.26 23.59
N GLY A 45 -19.63 -60.29 24.31
CA GLY A 45 -18.21 -60.29 24.69
C GLY A 45 -17.92 -61.10 25.97
N PRO A 46 -16.64 -61.15 26.41
CA PRO A 46 -16.25 -60.32 27.55
C PRO A 46 -14.91 -59.57 27.36
N ALA A 47 -14.52 -58.77 28.35
CA ALA A 47 -13.35 -57.89 28.33
C ALA A 47 -12.01 -58.63 28.56
N PRO A 48 -10.87 -58.09 28.05
CA PRO A 48 -9.54 -58.66 28.30
C PRO A 48 -9.05 -58.40 29.72
N GLN A 49 -8.28 -59.36 30.26
CA GLN A 49 -7.67 -59.30 31.59
C GLN A 49 -6.38 -58.47 31.58
N SER A 50 -6.11 -57.73 32.66
CA SER A 50 -4.80 -57.15 32.94
C SER A 50 -3.94 -58.12 33.76
N SER A 51 -2.73 -58.39 33.29
CA SER A 51 -1.73 -59.16 34.04
C SER A 51 -0.88 -58.23 34.92
N PHE A 52 -0.80 -58.55 36.21
CA PHE A 52 0.15 -57.92 37.14
C PHE A 52 1.37 -58.83 37.34
N VAL A 53 2.56 -58.24 37.37
CA VAL A 53 3.80 -58.90 37.80
C VAL A 53 4.43 -58.03 38.89
N GLY A 54 4.66 -58.61 40.06
CA GLY A 54 5.32 -57.95 41.19
C GLY A 54 5.92 -58.99 42.13
N GLN A 55 7.10 -58.72 42.67
CA GLN A 55 7.71 -59.58 43.68
C GLN A 55 7.04 -59.32 45.04
N GLY A 56 6.32 -60.31 45.55
CA GLY A 56 5.63 -60.22 46.84
C GLY A 56 6.50 -60.68 48.00
N ILE A 57 6.33 -60.02 49.16
CA ILE A 57 6.70 -60.60 50.46
C ILE A 57 5.48 -61.39 50.94
N GLN A 58 5.62 -62.71 51.11
CA GLN A 58 4.56 -63.56 51.64
C GLN A 58 4.63 -63.63 53.17
N HIS A 59 3.47 -63.57 53.82
CA HIS A 59 3.32 -63.86 55.25
C HIS A 59 2.17 -64.87 55.43
N SER A 60 2.50 -66.10 55.83
CA SER A 60 1.56 -67.21 55.94
C SER A 60 1.12 -67.44 57.39
N GLY A 61 0.08 -66.72 57.83
CA GLY A 61 -0.54 -66.88 59.14
C GLY A 61 -1.92 -66.23 59.22
N THR A 62 -2.87 -66.88 59.89
CA THR A 62 -4.29 -66.49 59.92
C THR A 62 -4.66 -65.60 61.12
N GLY A 63 -3.78 -64.66 61.48
CA GLY A 63 -4.01 -63.64 62.52
C GLY A 63 -3.90 -62.21 61.97
N PRO A 64 -4.48 -61.21 62.63
CA PRO A 64 -4.42 -59.82 62.18
C PRO A 64 -2.98 -59.27 62.27
N PHE A 65 -2.47 -58.77 61.15
CA PHE A 65 -1.15 -58.15 61.04
C PHE A 65 -1.27 -56.63 61.06
N GLN A 66 -0.50 -55.95 61.92
CA GLN A 66 -0.64 -54.52 62.18
C GLN A 66 0.61 -53.73 61.75
N VAL A 67 0.49 -52.98 60.66
CA VAL A 67 1.59 -52.17 60.10
C VAL A 67 1.72 -50.86 60.88
N HIS A 68 2.69 -50.78 61.79
CA HIS A 68 3.05 -49.54 62.48
C HIS A 68 4.02 -48.68 61.66
N GLY A 69 3.51 -48.13 60.55
CA GLY A 69 4.22 -47.18 59.70
C GLY A 69 3.36 -46.69 58.55
N ASN A 70 3.58 -45.46 58.10
CA ASN A 70 2.85 -44.91 56.95
C ASN A 70 3.19 -45.71 55.68
N LEU A 71 2.19 -46.33 55.06
CA LEU A 71 2.35 -46.94 53.76
C LEU A 71 2.45 -45.82 52.70
N ASN A 72 3.67 -45.39 52.38
CA ASN A 72 3.93 -44.60 51.19
C ASN A 72 3.71 -45.49 49.95
N ILE A 73 2.44 -45.60 49.54
CA ILE A 73 2.10 -45.99 48.18
C ILE A 73 2.73 -44.93 47.28
N GLY A 74 3.78 -45.30 46.57
CA GLY A 74 4.50 -44.38 45.70
C GLY A 74 3.57 -43.84 44.62
N ALA A 75 3.16 -42.57 44.74
CA ALA A 75 2.52 -41.87 43.66
C ALA A 75 3.48 -41.89 42.46
N LEU A 76 3.01 -42.37 41.31
CA LEU A 76 3.79 -42.35 40.07
C LEU A 76 4.13 -40.90 39.74
N HIS A 77 5.43 -40.59 39.67
CA HIS A 77 5.95 -39.24 39.42
C HIS A 77 5.73 -38.82 37.95
N HIS A 78 4.46 -38.53 37.61
CA HIS A 78 4.06 -37.81 36.40
C HIS A 78 3.15 -36.63 36.76
N SER A 79 3.55 -35.86 37.77
CA SER A 79 3.08 -34.49 37.95
C SER A 79 3.82 -33.57 36.96
N GLU A 80 3.59 -33.75 35.66
CA GLU A 80 4.15 -32.88 34.65
C GLU A 80 3.50 -31.49 34.80
N ASN A 81 4.31 -30.54 35.26
CA ASN A 81 3.84 -29.21 35.67
C ASN A 81 3.06 -28.54 34.53
N PRO A 82 1.85 -28.00 34.75
CA PRO A 82 1.10 -27.27 33.71
C PRO A 82 1.90 -26.12 33.06
N ALA A 83 2.87 -25.54 33.77
CA ALA A 83 3.82 -24.58 33.19
C ALA A 83 4.72 -25.19 32.10
N GLN A 84 5.10 -26.48 32.20
CA GLN A 84 5.84 -27.19 31.17
C GLN A 84 4.95 -27.52 29.96
N CYS A 85 3.71 -27.96 30.21
CA CYS A 85 2.73 -28.17 29.13
C CYS A 85 2.48 -26.87 28.34
N LEU A 86 2.34 -25.73 29.02
CA LEU A 86 2.28 -24.41 28.40
C LEU A 86 3.57 -24.05 27.63
N ALA A 87 4.74 -24.27 28.22
CA ALA A 87 6.03 -23.95 27.60
C ALA A 87 6.31 -24.75 26.32
N ASP A 88 5.89 -26.02 26.27
CA ASP A 88 5.98 -26.86 25.08
C ASP A 88 4.85 -26.61 24.07
N LEU A 89 3.70 -26.09 24.50
CA LEU A 89 2.55 -25.80 23.64
C LEU A 89 2.88 -24.72 22.60
N TYR A 90 3.58 -23.64 22.95
CA TYR A 90 3.88 -22.55 22.01
C TYR A 90 5.31 -22.63 21.43
N SER A 91 5.47 -22.16 20.18
CA SER A 91 6.80 -22.01 19.53
C SER A 91 7.38 -20.61 19.72
N THR A 92 6.50 -19.62 19.86
CA THR A 92 6.73 -18.22 20.26
C THR A 92 5.48 -17.73 20.99
N ASP A 93 5.59 -16.73 21.86
CA ASP A 93 4.42 -16.06 22.44
C ASP A 93 3.91 -15.00 21.44
N PRO A 94 2.65 -15.08 20.93
CA PRO A 94 2.15 -14.11 19.97
C PRO A 94 2.10 -12.66 20.51
N ARG A 95 2.10 -12.46 21.83
CA ARG A 95 2.26 -11.13 22.47
C ARG A 95 3.64 -10.54 22.18
N HIS A 96 4.69 -11.36 22.27
CA HIS A 96 6.04 -10.94 21.92
C HIS A 96 6.19 -10.71 20.42
N ASP A 97 5.53 -11.52 19.59
CA ASP A 97 5.52 -11.30 18.13
C ASP A 97 4.80 -10.00 17.75
N LYS A 98 3.66 -9.66 18.37
CA LYS A 98 3.03 -8.34 18.21
C LYS A 98 4.01 -7.21 18.54
N ASN A 99 4.61 -7.26 19.72
CA ASN A 99 5.53 -6.20 20.19
C ASN A 99 6.74 -6.05 19.25
N ARG A 100 7.31 -7.17 18.78
CA ARG A 100 8.41 -7.22 17.79
C ARG A 100 8.01 -6.62 16.45
N ILE A 101 6.83 -6.99 15.93
CA ILE A 101 6.26 -6.48 14.67
C ILE A 101 6.10 -4.97 14.75
N GLU A 102 5.55 -4.45 15.84
CA GLU A 102 5.31 -3.01 16.02
C GLU A 102 6.61 -2.22 16.09
N GLN A 103 7.59 -2.70 16.87
CA GLN A 103 8.92 -2.07 16.96
C GLN A 103 9.63 -2.06 15.60
N THR A 104 9.58 -3.17 14.87
CA THR A 104 10.21 -3.31 13.55
C THR A 104 9.53 -2.45 12.47
N LYS A 105 8.22 -2.20 12.59
CA LYS A 105 7.43 -1.39 11.65
C LYS A 105 7.29 0.09 12.06
N GLY A 106 8.14 0.58 12.98
CA GLY A 106 8.24 2.00 13.34
C GLY A 106 7.24 2.48 14.40
N GLY A 107 6.59 1.57 15.12
CA GLY A 107 5.59 1.85 16.14
C GLY A 107 4.15 1.89 15.62
N LEU A 108 3.20 1.65 16.52
CA LEU A 108 1.77 1.74 16.24
C LEU A 108 1.26 3.15 16.56
N LEU A 109 0.62 3.81 15.58
CA LEU A 109 -0.02 5.12 15.75
C LEU A 109 -1.54 4.95 15.88
N ARG A 110 -2.16 5.40 16.98
CA ARG A 110 -3.59 5.15 17.25
C ARG A 110 -4.52 5.58 16.10
N GLU A 111 -4.29 6.77 15.56
CA GLU A 111 -5.14 7.33 14.51
C GLU A 111 -5.00 6.62 13.15
N SER A 112 -3.98 5.79 12.91
CA SER A 112 -3.82 5.09 11.61
C SER A 112 -4.75 3.87 11.44
N TYR A 113 -5.28 3.34 12.55
CA TYR A 113 -6.24 2.24 12.56
C TYR A 113 -7.63 2.63 13.08
N ARG A 114 -7.74 3.74 13.84
CA ARG A 114 -8.97 4.14 14.55
C ARG A 114 -10.23 4.19 13.67
N TRP A 115 -10.11 4.62 12.42
CA TRP A 115 -11.20 4.66 11.42
C TRP A 115 -11.93 3.32 11.25
N ILE A 116 -11.30 2.18 11.60
CA ILE A 116 -11.91 0.86 11.49
C ILE A 116 -13.10 0.71 12.45
N PHE A 117 -13.09 1.37 13.62
CA PHE A 117 -14.16 1.24 14.60
C PHE A 117 -15.45 1.95 14.17
N ASP A 118 -15.37 2.85 13.20
CA ASP A 118 -16.49 3.56 12.58
C ASP A 118 -16.88 2.94 11.22
N HIS A 119 -16.09 1.99 10.69
CA HIS A 119 -16.31 1.40 9.37
C HIS A 119 -17.48 0.40 9.39
N HIS A 120 -18.47 0.60 8.50
CA HIS A 120 -19.71 -0.20 8.42
C HIS A 120 -19.51 -1.71 8.55
N ASP A 121 -18.57 -2.30 7.80
CA ASP A 121 -18.35 -3.76 7.82
C ASP A 121 -17.72 -4.26 9.13
N PHE A 122 -16.95 -3.42 9.81
CA PHE A 122 -16.39 -3.74 11.12
C PHE A 122 -17.45 -3.59 12.21
N LEU A 123 -18.28 -2.53 12.15
CA LEU A 123 -19.46 -2.36 12.99
C LEU A 123 -20.43 -3.55 12.83
N ARG A 124 -20.75 -3.93 11.59
CA ARG A 124 -21.58 -5.12 11.28
C ARG A 124 -20.97 -6.39 11.87
N TRP A 125 -19.65 -6.57 11.81
CA TRP A 125 -18.99 -7.71 12.43
C TRP A 125 -18.98 -7.67 13.96
N ARG A 126 -18.71 -6.50 14.56
CA ARG A 126 -18.65 -6.35 16.03
C ARG A 126 -20.03 -6.53 16.65
N ASP A 127 -21.03 -5.86 16.11
CA ASP A 127 -22.31 -5.61 16.80
C ASP A 127 -23.44 -6.57 16.39
N ASN A 128 -23.46 -7.08 15.14
CA ASN A 128 -24.47 -8.07 14.74
C ASN A 128 -24.12 -9.46 15.34
N PRO A 129 -25.04 -10.14 16.06
CA PRO A 129 -24.83 -11.50 16.54
C PRO A 129 -24.73 -12.57 15.44
N GLU A 130 -25.30 -12.35 14.25
CA GLU A 130 -25.19 -13.28 13.12
C GLU A 130 -23.85 -13.17 12.39
N SER A 131 -23.18 -12.01 12.48
CA SER A 131 -21.88 -11.80 11.87
C SER A 131 -20.78 -12.44 12.72
N ARG A 132 -20.16 -13.49 12.18
CA ARG A 132 -19.24 -14.39 12.87
C ARG A 132 -17.80 -14.31 12.39
N LEU A 133 -17.59 -13.82 11.18
CA LEU A 133 -16.27 -13.73 10.57
C LEU A 133 -16.14 -12.42 9.80
N LEU A 134 -15.05 -11.70 10.04
CA LEU A 134 -14.62 -10.57 9.23
C LEU A 134 -13.29 -10.91 8.58
N TRP A 135 -13.25 -10.88 7.26
CA TRP A 135 -12.03 -11.02 6.47
C TRP A 135 -11.58 -9.65 5.95
N ILE A 136 -10.45 -9.15 6.46
CA ILE A 136 -9.76 -7.93 6.02
C ILE A 136 -8.75 -8.33 4.95
N LYS A 137 -9.13 -8.22 3.68
CA LYS A 137 -8.24 -8.54 2.55
C LYS A 137 -7.64 -7.30 1.93
N GLY A 138 -6.45 -7.42 1.35
CA GLY A 138 -5.82 -6.34 0.58
C GLY A 138 -4.38 -6.69 0.19
N ASP A 139 -3.81 -5.94 -0.74
CA ASP A 139 -2.50 -6.23 -1.33
C ASP A 139 -1.32 -6.07 -0.33
N PRO A 140 -0.08 -6.44 -0.72
CA PRO A 140 1.11 -6.10 0.05
C PRO A 140 1.21 -4.60 0.36
N GLY A 141 1.83 -4.25 1.49
CA GLY A 141 2.03 -2.85 1.90
C GLY A 141 0.77 -2.11 2.40
N LYS A 142 -0.46 -2.62 2.19
CA LYS A 142 -1.74 -1.98 2.59
C LYS A 142 -2.03 -1.97 4.10
N GLY A 143 -1.01 -1.93 4.97
CA GLY A 143 -1.14 -1.73 6.42
C GLY A 143 -1.77 -2.86 7.26
N LYS A 144 -2.36 -3.91 6.67
CA LYS A 144 -3.11 -5.01 7.34
C LYS A 144 -2.60 -5.39 8.75
N THR A 145 -1.33 -5.78 8.89
CA THR A 145 -0.76 -6.17 10.17
C THR A 145 -0.88 -5.10 11.25
N MET A 146 -0.55 -3.84 10.93
CA MET A 146 -0.59 -2.74 11.89
C MET A 146 -2.03 -2.36 12.25
N LEU A 147 -2.96 -2.49 11.29
CA LEU A 147 -4.39 -2.38 11.53
C LEU A 147 -4.86 -3.46 12.52
N LEU A 148 -4.46 -4.72 12.34
CA LEU A 148 -4.79 -5.80 13.28
C LEU A 148 -4.12 -5.61 14.65
N CYS A 149 -2.87 -5.14 14.71
CA CYS A 149 -2.20 -4.78 15.97
C CYS A 149 -3.00 -3.75 16.78
N GLY A 150 -3.50 -2.70 16.11
CA GLY A 150 -4.35 -1.69 16.73
C GLY A 150 -5.74 -2.18 17.13
N ILE A 151 -6.36 -3.03 16.31
CA ILE A 151 -7.61 -3.71 16.68
C ILE A 151 -7.41 -4.57 17.94
N ILE A 152 -6.29 -5.30 18.05
CA ILE A 152 -5.95 -6.09 19.23
C ILE A 152 -5.84 -5.21 20.48
N ASP A 153 -5.16 -4.06 20.42
CA ASP A 153 -4.96 -3.22 21.61
C ASP A 153 -6.20 -2.46 22.06
N GLU A 154 -7.03 -1.99 21.12
CA GLU A 154 -8.30 -1.34 21.46
C GLU A 154 -9.32 -2.38 21.97
N LEU A 155 -9.33 -3.61 21.41
CA LEU A 155 -10.12 -4.71 21.95
C LEU A 155 -9.66 -5.11 23.35
N LYS A 156 -8.35 -5.24 23.63
CA LYS A 156 -7.83 -5.50 24.99
C LYS A 156 -8.30 -4.44 26.00
N GLN A 157 -8.29 -3.16 25.61
CA GLN A 157 -8.78 -2.09 26.48
C GLN A 157 -10.29 -2.19 26.74
N GLN A 158 -11.08 -2.57 25.72
CA GLN A 158 -12.52 -2.78 25.85
C GLN A 158 -12.86 -4.05 26.67
N THR A 159 -12.08 -5.12 26.55
CA THR A 159 -12.33 -6.38 27.25
C THR A 159 -11.76 -6.44 28.67
N ALA A 160 -10.86 -5.53 29.06
CA ALA A 160 -10.19 -5.51 30.36
C ALA A 160 -11.12 -5.56 31.60
N ASN A 161 -12.37 -5.12 31.47
CA ASN A 161 -13.39 -5.15 32.53
C ASN A 161 -14.53 -6.16 32.24
N THR A 162 -14.29 -7.13 31.36
CA THR A 162 -15.25 -8.16 30.94
C THR A 162 -14.60 -9.53 30.92
N THR A 163 -15.38 -10.61 30.85
CA THR A 163 -14.86 -11.96 30.69
C THR A 163 -14.46 -12.32 29.26
N HIS A 164 -14.51 -11.40 28.28
CA HIS A 164 -14.31 -11.72 26.86
C HIS A 164 -12.85 -12.07 26.55
N LEU A 165 -12.60 -13.29 26.06
CA LEU A 165 -11.26 -13.79 25.73
C LEU A 165 -10.79 -13.30 24.36
N LEU A 166 -9.52 -12.93 24.25
CA LEU A 166 -8.93 -12.46 23.01
C LEU A 166 -7.66 -13.26 22.69
N SER A 167 -7.73 -14.12 21.67
CA SER A 167 -6.59 -14.90 21.21
C SER A 167 -6.24 -14.54 19.77
N PHE A 168 -4.95 -14.38 19.49
CA PHE A 168 -4.46 -13.84 18.24
C PHE A 168 -3.13 -14.46 17.78
N PHE A 169 -2.92 -14.51 16.47
CA PHE A 169 -1.71 -15.05 15.85
C PHE A 169 -1.26 -14.21 14.64
N PHE A 170 0.05 -14.19 14.38
CA PHE A 170 0.65 -13.51 13.23
C PHE A 170 1.47 -14.52 12.43
N CYS A 171 0.97 -14.95 11.27
CA CYS A 171 1.75 -15.77 10.34
C CYS A 171 2.95 -14.97 9.83
N GLN A 172 4.08 -15.65 9.58
CA GLN A 172 5.30 -15.04 9.02
C GLN A 172 5.95 -16.07 8.10
N ALA A 173 5.96 -15.81 6.79
CA ALA A 173 6.41 -16.80 5.80
C ALA A 173 7.86 -17.29 6.05
N THR A 174 8.71 -16.41 6.59
CA THR A 174 10.15 -16.65 6.83
C THR A 174 10.46 -17.35 8.16
N ASP A 175 9.47 -17.85 8.90
CA ASP A 175 9.68 -18.63 10.13
C ASP A 175 8.84 -19.91 10.08
N ASP A 176 9.51 -21.07 9.97
CA ASP A 176 8.87 -22.38 9.83
C ASP A 176 7.97 -22.77 11.03
N ARG A 177 8.07 -22.04 12.14
CA ARG A 177 7.21 -22.20 13.31
C ARG A 177 5.89 -21.42 13.19
N LEU A 178 5.84 -20.44 12.28
CA LEU A 178 4.75 -19.46 12.11
C LEU A 178 4.10 -19.52 10.72
N ASN A 179 4.72 -20.16 9.73
CA ASN A 179 4.19 -20.34 8.37
C ASN A 179 3.30 -21.59 8.19
N ASN A 180 2.84 -22.23 9.27
CA ASN A 180 2.07 -23.48 9.21
C ASN A 180 0.84 -23.50 10.13
N ALA A 181 -0.21 -24.22 9.71
CA ALA A 181 -1.50 -24.30 10.41
C ALA A 181 -1.41 -24.84 11.85
N THR A 182 -0.44 -25.73 12.13
CA THR A 182 -0.21 -26.27 13.48
C THR A 182 0.34 -25.19 14.41
N GLY A 183 1.24 -24.34 13.91
CA GLY A 183 1.74 -23.15 14.62
C GLY A 183 0.62 -22.18 14.98
N ILE A 184 -0.29 -21.90 14.05
CA ILE A 184 -1.47 -21.06 14.30
C ILE A 184 -2.32 -21.65 15.44
N LEU A 185 -2.61 -22.95 15.43
CA LEU A 185 -3.35 -23.59 16.52
C LEU A 185 -2.60 -23.55 17.85
N ARG A 186 -1.29 -23.84 17.85
CA ARG A 186 -0.45 -23.79 19.06
C ARG A 186 -0.50 -22.41 19.72
N GLY A 187 -0.30 -21.34 18.95
CA GLY A 187 -0.37 -19.96 19.46
C GLY A 187 -1.78 -19.55 19.90
N LEU A 188 -2.83 -19.92 19.15
CA LEU A 188 -4.21 -19.60 19.52
C LEU A 188 -4.66 -20.34 20.79
N MET A 189 -4.31 -21.62 20.93
CA MET A 189 -4.60 -22.43 22.12
C MET A 189 -3.86 -21.91 23.35
N TYR A 190 -2.59 -21.56 23.19
CA TYR A 190 -1.76 -21.00 24.26
C TYR A 190 -2.39 -19.75 24.88
N LEU A 191 -2.72 -18.73 24.06
CA LEU A 191 -3.32 -17.51 24.60
C LEU A 191 -4.69 -17.72 25.23
N LEU A 192 -5.49 -18.70 24.77
CA LEU A 192 -6.77 -19.03 25.41
C LEU A 192 -6.55 -19.66 26.80
N ALA A 193 -5.62 -20.61 26.91
CA ALA A 193 -5.37 -21.34 28.16
C ALA A 193 -4.55 -20.54 29.20
N ASP A 194 -3.78 -19.54 28.74
CA ASP A 194 -3.09 -18.53 29.56
C ASP A 194 -4.07 -17.50 30.15
N GLN A 195 -5.16 -17.17 29.44
CA GLN A 195 -6.25 -16.31 29.95
C GLN A 195 -7.29 -17.06 30.80
N GLU A 196 -7.65 -18.29 30.42
CA GLU A 196 -8.68 -19.10 31.08
C GLU A 196 -8.12 -20.48 31.43
N SER A 197 -7.67 -20.63 32.67
CA SER A 197 -6.88 -21.79 33.12
C SER A 197 -7.69 -23.09 33.16
N SER A 198 -9.03 -23.04 33.19
CA SER A 198 -9.85 -24.25 33.05
C SER A 198 -9.63 -24.95 31.70
N LEU A 199 -9.29 -24.21 30.65
CA LEU A 199 -9.01 -24.78 29.32
C LEU A 199 -7.74 -25.65 29.29
N MET A 200 -6.79 -25.45 30.21
CA MET A 200 -5.59 -26.30 30.29
C MET A 200 -5.94 -27.78 30.46
N ALA A 201 -7.06 -28.12 31.12
CA ALA A 201 -7.47 -29.51 31.32
C ALA A 201 -7.67 -30.28 30.00
N TYR A 202 -8.10 -29.61 28.93
CA TYR A 202 -8.27 -30.20 27.60
C TYR A 202 -6.93 -30.52 26.92
N ILE A 203 -5.88 -29.74 27.21
CA ILE A 203 -4.53 -29.91 26.67
C ILE A 203 -3.79 -30.95 27.51
N GLN A 204 -3.76 -30.75 28.83
CA GLN A 204 -3.05 -31.55 29.82
C GLN A 204 -3.45 -33.04 29.74
N ASN A 205 -4.75 -33.36 29.67
CA ASN A 205 -5.24 -34.75 29.61
C ASN A 205 -4.73 -35.57 28.39
N LYS A 206 -4.39 -34.90 27.27
CA LYS A 206 -3.67 -35.54 26.16
C LYS A 206 -2.14 -35.47 26.35
N TYR A 207 -1.63 -34.37 26.90
CA TYR A 207 -0.21 -34.14 27.13
C TYR A 207 0.39 -35.14 28.14
N ASP A 208 -0.28 -35.41 29.27
CA ASP A 208 0.15 -36.36 30.32
C ASP A 208 0.41 -37.80 29.82
N ARG A 209 -0.01 -38.13 28.58
CA ARG A 209 0.10 -39.45 27.96
C ARG A 209 1.09 -39.51 26.80
N VAL A 210 1.51 -38.36 26.27
CA VAL A 210 2.26 -38.22 25.00
C VAL A 210 3.46 -37.27 25.14
N GLY A 211 3.47 -36.42 26.18
CA GLY A 211 4.41 -35.34 26.39
C GLY A 211 4.46 -34.37 25.21
N LYS A 212 5.63 -33.73 25.06
CA LYS A 212 5.97 -32.79 23.98
C LYS A 212 5.67 -33.30 22.56
N ALA A 213 5.69 -34.61 22.33
CA ALA A 213 5.33 -35.22 21.04
C ALA A 213 3.86 -35.01 20.63
N LEU A 214 2.98 -34.53 21.54
CA LEU A 214 1.63 -34.06 21.20
C LEU A 214 1.65 -32.87 20.22
N PHE A 215 2.71 -32.07 20.27
CA PHE A 215 2.85 -30.81 19.55
C PHE A 215 3.76 -30.90 18.32
N GLU A 216 4.32 -32.09 18.05
CA GLU A 216 5.39 -32.31 17.07
C GLU A 216 5.08 -33.49 16.12
N GLY A 217 5.67 -33.47 14.93
CA GLY A 217 5.46 -34.52 13.91
C GLY A 217 4.10 -34.45 13.20
N PRO A 218 3.83 -35.42 12.30
CA PRO A 218 2.75 -35.32 11.30
C PRO A 218 1.32 -35.39 11.88
N ASN A 219 1.16 -35.91 13.10
CA ASN A 219 -0.15 -36.07 13.73
C ASN A 219 -0.55 -34.89 14.63
N ALA A 220 0.36 -33.94 14.90
CA ALA A 220 0.12 -32.81 15.80
C ALA A 220 -1.08 -31.96 15.37
N TRP A 221 -1.21 -31.68 14.07
CA TRP A 221 -2.38 -30.98 13.50
C TRP A 221 -3.70 -31.63 13.92
N PHE A 222 -3.86 -32.94 13.73
CA PHE A 222 -5.09 -33.65 14.02
C PHE A 222 -5.38 -33.69 15.53
N ALA A 223 -4.36 -33.96 16.34
CA ALA A 223 -4.49 -34.00 17.80
C ALA A 223 -4.91 -32.64 18.39
N LEU A 224 -4.27 -31.55 17.93
CA LEU A 224 -4.55 -30.18 18.36
C LEU A 224 -5.88 -29.64 17.82
N ARG A 225 -6.24 -29.98 16.57
CA ARG A 225 -7.55 -29.66 15.99
C ARG A 225 -8.70 -30.18 16.83
N GLU A 226 -8.59 -31.39 17.38
CA GLU A 226 -9.58 -31.92 18.32
C GLU A 226 -9.60 -31.18 19.65
N ILE A 227 -8.41 -30.94 20.26
CA ILE A 227 -8.32 -30.22 21.54
C ILE A 227 -8.93 -28.82 21.41
N PHE A 228 -8.56 -28.06 20.37
CA PHE A 228 -9.09 -26.72 20.09
C PHE A 228 -10.60 -26.71 19.82
N ILE A 229 -11.11 -27.71 19.09
CA ILE A 229 -12.57 -27.87 18.88
C ILE A 229 -13.29 -28.06 20.23
N ASN A 230 -12.73 -28.89 21.12
CA ASN A 230 -13.29 -29.21 22.43
C ASN A 230 -13.20 -28.04 23.42
N MET A 231 -12.06 -27.35 23.47
CA MET A 231 -11.89 -26.08 24.20
C MET A 231 -13.00 -25.12 23.77
N LEU A 232 -13.14 -24.86 22.46
CA LEU A 232 -14.17 -23.99 21.88
C LEU A 232 -15.60 -24.59 21.89
N GLN A 233 -15.85 -25.62 22.70
CA GLN A 233 -17.17 -26.19 23.02
C GLN A 233 -17.44 -26.26 24.53
N ASP A 234 -16.51 -25.82 25.38
CA ASP A 234 -16.75 -25.75 26.83
C ASP A 234 -17.98 -24.84 27.13
N PRO A 235 -18.96 -25.32 27.93
CA PRO A 235 -20.21 -24.61 28.16
C PRO A 235 -20.07 -23.40 29.10
N GLY A 236 -19.01 -23.33 29.91
CA GLY A 236 -18.68 -22.22 30.80
C GLY A 236 -18.03 -21.04 30.08
N LEU A 237 -17.48 -21.25 28.87
CA LEU A 237 -16.73 -20.21 28.16
C LEU A 237 -17.51 -18.92 27.90
N PRO A 238 -16.92 -17.74 28.14
CA PRO A 238 -17.46 -16.45 27.72
C PRO A 238 -17.36 -16.26 26.20
N ASN A 239 -17.63 -15.05 25.71
CA ASN A 239 -17.40 -14.71 24.30
C ASN A 239 -15.90 -14.69 23.97
N ILE A 240 -15.55 -15.05 22.74
CA ILE A 240 -14.16 -15.20 22.28
C ILE A 240 -13.99 -14.50 20.92
N THR A 241 -12.95 -13.66 20.83
CA THR A 241 -12.45 -13.17 19.54
C THR A 241 -11.16 -13.90 19.18
N LEU A 242 -11.13 -14.49 17.99
CA LEU A 242 -9.99 -15.20 17.41
C LEU A 242 -9.44 -14.41 16.21
N ILE A 243 -8.18 -14.01 16.26
CA ILE A 243 -7.57 -13.13 15.25
C ILE A 243 -6.39 -13.83 14.56
N VAL A 244 -6.30 -13.81 13.24
CA VAL A 244 -5.12 -14.31 12.50
C VAL A 244 -4.72 -13.32 11.42
N ASP A 245 -3.52 -12.75 11.54
CA ASP A 245 -2.92 -11.90 10.50
C ASP A 245 -2.15 -12.72 9.46
N ALA A 246 -2.14 -12.23 8.22
CA ALA A 246 -1.35 -12.76 7.11
C ALA A 246 -1.57 -14.25 6.81
N LEU A 247 -2.83 -14.72 6.73
CA LEU A 247 -3.16 -16.12 6.37
C LEU A 247 -2.52 -16.59 5.05
N ASP A 248 -2.21 -15.68 4.12
CA ASP A 248 -1.51 -15.98 2.87
C ASP A 248 -0.02 -16.35 3.05
N GLU A 249 0.55 -16.10 4.24
CA GLU A 249 1.90 -16.50 4.66
C GLU A 249 1.89 -17.82 5.47
N CYS A 250 0.75 -18.50 5.53
CA CYS A 250 0.66 -19.89 5.95
C CYS A 250 0.85 -20.80 4.73
N GLU A 251 2.06 -21.35 4.55
CA GLU A 251 2.42 -22.20 3.42
C GLU A 251 1.95 -23.65 3.62
N ILE A 252 1.98 -24.16 4.85
CA ILE A 252 1.66 -25.56 5.19
C ILE A 252 0.25 -25.65 5.81
N ASP A 253 -0.57 -26.56 5.28
CA ASP A 253 -1.91 -26.94 5.77
C ASP A 253 -2.98 -25.83 5.87
N LEU A 254 -2.77 -24.68 5.21
CA LEU A 254 -3.73 -23.56 5.18
C LEU A 254 -5.17 -23.96 4.84
N LEU A 255 -5.38 -24.87 3.88
CA LEU A 255 -6.72 -25.35 3.52
C LEU A 255 -7.40 -26.11 4.66
N LEU A 256 -6.65 -26.89 5.45
CA LEU A 256 -7.18 -27.58 6.63
C LEU A 256 -7.54 -26.58 7.74
N PHE A 257 -6.79 -25.48 7.87
CA PHE A 257 -7.10 -24.38 8.78
C PHE A 257 -8.36 -23.62 8.37
N LEU A 258 -8.53 -23.32 7.07
CA LEU A 258 -9.74 -22.69 6.54
C LEU A 258 -10.98 -23.58 6.74
N ASP A 259 -10.86 -24.89 6.54
CA ASP A 259 -11.94 -25.85 6.82
C ASP A 259 -12.23 -26.03 8.33
N LEU A 260 -11.24 -25.78 9.20
CA LEU A 260 -11.44 -25.68 10.64
C LEU A 260 -12.20 -24.40 11.02
N ILE A 261 -11.79 -23.24 10.49
CA ILE A 261 -12.50 -21.96 10.68
C ILE A 261 -13.98 -22.12 10.27
N MET A 262 -14.25 -22.66 9.08
CA MET A 262 -15.62 -22.85 8.60
C MET A 262 -16.45 -23.85 9.41
N LYS A 263 -15.81 -24.81 10.09
CA LYS A 263 -16.48 -25.73 11.04
C LYS A 263 -16.79 -25.06 12.40
N VAL A 264 -16.07 -24.02 12.77
CA VAL A 264 -16.11 -23.38 14.11
C VAL A 264 -16.83 -22.03 14.10
N SER A 265 -16.80 -21.28 13.01
CA SER A 265 -17.37 -19.93 12.90
C SER A 265 -18.89 -19.83 13.15
N PRO A 266 -19.76 -20.82 12.88
CA PRO A 266 -21.20 -20.67 13.15
C PRO A 266 -21.59 -20.64 14.66
N ARG A 267 -20.63 -20.77 15.59
CA ARG A 267 -20.89 -20.91 17.02
C ARG A 267 -21.22 -19.56 17.69
N PRO A 268 -22.25 -19.47 18.56
CA PRO A 268 -22.82 -18.20 19.01
C PRO A 268 -21.93 -17.35 19.94
N ARG A 269 -20.84 -17.90 20.48
CA ARG A 269 -19.88 -17.17 21.34
C ARG A 269 -18.58 -16.76 20.65
N ILE A 270 -18.34 -17.18 19.41
CA ILE A 270 -17.06 -17.00 18.72
C ILE A 270 -17.18 -15.93 17.63
N LYS A 271 -16.19 -15.05 17.51
CA LYS A 271 -16.00 -14.17 16.35
C LYS A 271 -14.57 -14.27 15.81
N TRP A 272 -14.45 -14.43 14.50
CA TRP A 272 -13.16 -14.51 13.80
C TRP A 272 -12.83 -13.19 13.11
N LEU A 273 -11.58 -12.73 13.21
CA LEU A 273 -11.01 -11.64 12.41
C LEU A 273 -9.78 -12.15 11.68
N LEU A 274 -9.82 -12.15 10.34
CA LEU A 274 -8.79 -12.74 9.50
C LEU A 274 -8.20 -11.69 8.57
N SER A 275 -6.89 -11.71 8.33
CA SER A 275 -6.22 -10.85 7.37
C SER A 275 -5.49 -11.67 6.31
N SER A 276 -5.53 -11.22 5.04
CA SER A 276 -4.70 -11.82 3.99
C SER A 276 -4.45 -10.92 2.77
N ARG A 277 -3.49 -11.31 1.92
CA ARG A 277 -3.40 -10.92 0.51
C ARG A 277 -4.61 -11.47 -0.29
N ASN A 278 -4.81 -10.91 -1.48
CA ASN A 278 -5.85 -11.31 -2.44
C ASN A 278 -5.55 -12.67 -3.11
N ARG A 279 -5.47 -13.77 -2.34
CA ARG A 279 -5.37 -15.14 -2.91
C ARG A 279 -6.74 -15.74 -3.22
N ILE A 280 -6.81 -16.50 -4.32
CA ILE A 280 -8.05 -17.09 -4.86
C ILE A 280 -8.56 -18.26 -3.99
N ASP A 281 -7.67 -19.08 -3.45
CA ASP A 281 -8.02 -20.21 -2.56
C ASP A 281 -8.62 -19.75 -1.23
N ILE A 282 -8.05 -18.70 -0.63
CA ILE A 282 -8.64 -18.02 0.54
C ILE A 282 -10.01 -17.41 0.15
N GLU A 283 -10.11 -16.71 -0.99
CA GLU A 283 -11.38 -16.11 -1.45
C GLU A 283 -12.47 -17.15 -1.72
N GLN A 284 -12.13 -18.34 -2.21
CA GLN A 284 -13.07 -19.45 -2.43
C GLN A 284 -13.65 -20.01 -1.12
N LYS A 285 -12.84 -20.09 -0.05
CA LYS A 285 -13.30 -20.55 1.27
C LYS A 285 -14.02 -19.45 2.06
N LEU A 286 -13.55 -18.22 1.99
CA LEU A 286 -14.04 -17.06 2.78
C LEU A 286 -15.01 -16.15 1.99
N GLN A 287 -15.82 -16.73 1.09
CA GLN A 287 -16.84 -15.95 0.37
C GLN A 287 -17.83 -15.28 1.34
N PRO A 288 -18.27 -14.03 1.07
CA PRO A 288 -19.22 -13.34 1.95
C PRO A 288 -20.61 -13.97 1.95
N ASP A 289 -21.30 -13.92 3.08
CA ASP A 289 -22.73 -14.26 3.21
C ASP A 289 -23.40 -13.43 4.33
N HIS A 290 -24.52 -13.90 4.88
CA HIS A 290 -25.18 -13.24 6.01
C HIS A 290 -24.30 -13.20 7.27
N SER A 291 -23.52 -14.25 7.51
CA SER A 291 -22.63 -14.45 8.66
C SER A 291 -21.16 -14.07 8.43
N ARG A 292 -20.72 -14.03 7.15
CA ARG A 292 -19.33 -13.75 6.74
C ARG A 292 -19.25 -12.37 6.07
N THR A 293 -18.60 -11.43 6.74
CA THR A 293 -18.35 -10.07 6.25
C THR A 293 -16.93 -9.98 5.67
N ARG A 294 -16.74 -9.21 4.58
CA ARG A 294 -15.44 -9.05 3.91
C ARG A 294 -15.13 -7.58 3.62
N LEU A 295 -14.24 -7.02 4.42
CA LEU A 295 -13.71 -5.67 4.27
C LEU A 295 -12.49 -5.73 3.36
N SER A 296 -12.48 -4.93 2.29
CA SER A 296 -11.38 -4.91 1.31
C SER A 296 -10.59 -3.61 1.40
N LEU A 297 -9.33 -3.69 1.82
CA LEU A 297 -8.37 -2.59 1.75
C LEU A 297 -7.96 -2.36 0.28
N PHE A 298 -8.85 -1.69 -0.42
CA PHE A 298 -8.94 -1.45 -1.87
C PHE A 298 -9.21 -2.66 -2.76
N LYS A 299 -10.37 -2.61 -3.43
CA LYS A 299 -10.48 -2.78 -4.88
C LYS A 299 -11.69 -1.98 -5.39
N PRO A 300 -11.55 -1.02 -6.31
CA PRO A 300 -12.70 -0.27 -6.83
C PRO A 300 -13.58 -1.18 -7.69
N ARG A 301 -14.88 -1.25 -7.36
CA ARG A 301 -15.94 -1.71 -8.27
C ARG A 301 -17.21 -0.92 -7.99
N PHE A 302 -17.81 -0.42 -9.06
CA PHE A 302 -19.07 0.32 -9.03
C PHE A 302 -20.23 -0.55 -8.48
N ALA A 303 -21.04 0.06 -7.62
CA ALA A 303 -22.41 -0.32 -7.37
C ALA A 303 -23.23 0.97 -7.36
N THR A 304 -24.16 1.13 -8.30
CA THR A 304 -24.96 2.37 -8.48
C THR A 304 -26.33 2.27 -7.81
N LYS A 305 -26.87 3.43 -7.44
CA LYS A 305 -28.18 3.69 -6.81
C LYS A 305 -28.37 3.27 -5.34
N CYS A 306 -28.74 4.26 -4.53
CA CYS A 306 -30.02 4.28 -3.82
C CYS A 306 -30.55 5.73 -3.77
N ASP A 307 -31.84 5.90 -3.47
CA ASP A 307 -32.61 7.05 -3.95
C ASP A 307 -32.53 8.33 -3.11
N GLY A 308 -32.25 9.44 -3.81
CA GLY A 308 -33.01 10.69 -3.76
C GLY A 308 -33.57 11.19 -2.42
N ARG A 309 -32.72 11.88 -1.65
CA ARG A 309 -33.07 13.15 -0.95
C ARG A 309 -31.81 13.95 -0.62
N GLN A 310 -31.87 15.26 -0.81
CA GLN A 310 -30.77 16.19 -0.63
C GLN A 310 -31.04 17.11 0.57
N MET A 311 -30.06 17.32 1.44
CA MET A 311 -29.85 18.50 2.30
C MET A 311 -28.42 18.43 2.89
N PRO A 312 -27.76 19.56 3.22
CA PRO A 312 -26.30 19.60 3.34
C PRO A 312 -25.78 19.35 4.77
N ALA A 313 -24.69 18.57 4.84
CA ALA A 313 -23.74 18.56 5.95
C ALA A 313 -22.33 18.29 5.38
N VAL A 314 -21.29 18.81 6.03
CA VAL A 314 -19.89 18.70 5.56
C VAL A 314 -19.52 17.22 5.34
N GLU A 315 -19.14 16.86 4.11
CA GLU A 315 -18.98 15.45 3.74
C GLU A 315 -17.81 14.78 4.47
N TYR A 316 -18.08 13.61 5.05
CA TYR A 316 -17.08 12.67 5.57
C TYR A 316 -16.32 11.89 4.46
N ASN A 317 -16.44 12.33 3.20
CA ASN A 317 -16.00 11.60 2.00
C ASN A 317 -14.53 11.86 1.61
N TRP A 318 -13.59 11.64 2.54
CA TRP A 318 -12.15 11.66 2.19
C TRP A 318 -11.65 10.26 1.84
N SER A 319 -11.64 9.93 0.54
CA SER A 319 -10.96 8.74 0.03
C SER A 319 -9.45 8.97 -0.09
N ALA A 320 -8.66 7.97 0.29
CA ALA A 320 -7.18 8.03 0.27
C ALA A 320 -6.57 8.11 -1.16
N CYS A 321 -7.40 7.94 -2.19
CA CYS A 321 -7.14 8.28 -3.59
C CYS A 321 -8.53 8.47 -4.24
N LEU A 322 -8.75 9.58 -4.94
CA LEU A 322 -10.03 9.83 -5.62
C LEU A 322 -10.19 8.97 -6.87
N SER A 323 -9.13 8.86 -7.67
CA SER A 323 -9.05 8.04 -8.88
C SER A 323 -7.60 7.72 -9.22
N THR A 324 -7.35 6.52 -9.75
CA THR A 324 -6.05 6.14 -10.35
C THR A 324 -6.22 6.09 -11.87
N LEU A 325 -5.45 6.89 -12.59
CA LEU A 325 -5.55 7.02 -14.05
C LEU A 325 -4.55 6.06 -14.72
N GLU A 326 -5.03 4.87 -15.07
CA GLU A 326 -4.24 3.84 -15.75
C GLU A 326 -4.39 3.96 -17.27
N GLY A 327 -3.29 3.81 -18.03
CA GLY A 327 -3.33 3.86 -19.50
C GLY A 327 -2.07 4.39 -20.21
N HIS A 328 -1.10 4.94 -19.48
CA HIS A 328 0.27 5.16 -20.00
C HIS A 328 1.07 3.85 -19.99
N GLY A 329 1.91 3.66 -21.01
CA GLY A 329 2.85 2.54 -21.12
C GLY A 329 4.24 2.84 -20.55
N GLY A 330 4.52 4.12 -20.29
CA GLY A 330 5.75 4.62 -19.70
C GLY A 330 5.53 5.33 -18.37
N ARG A 331 6.62 5.83 -17.79
CA ARG A 331 6.58 6.64 -16.57
C ARG A 331 5.99 8.03 -16.88
N VAL A 332 4.95 8.43 -16.13
CA VAL A 332 4.47 9.82 -16.13
C VAL A 332 5.52 10.74 -15.50
N SER A 333 5.84 11.84 -16.20
CA SER A 333 6.86 12.82 -15.83
C SER A 333 6.26 14.12 -15.30
N SER A 334 5.15 14.56 -15.89
CA SER A 334 4.51 15.85 -15.65
C SER A 334 2.99 15.75 -15.77
N VAL A 335 2.29 16.56 -14.98
CA VAL A 335 0.84 16.74 -15.02
C VAL A 335 0.46 18.20 -14.89
N ALA A 336 -0.64 18.58 -15.54
CA ALA A 336 -1.29 19.88 -15.41
C ALA A 336 -2.82 19.71 -15.36
N PHE A 337 -3.51 20.62 -14.67
CA PHE A 337 -4.96 20.77 -14.77
C PHE A 337 -5.32 21.87 -15.78
N SER A 338 -6.49 21.78 -16.39
CA SER A 338 -7.11 22.93 -17.06
C SER A 338 -7.59 23.96 -16.01
N PRO A 339 -7.63 25.27 -16.35
CA PRO A 339 -8.18 26.33 -15.49
C PRO A 339 -9.55 26.02 -14.84
N ASP A 340 -10.49 25.45 -15.61
CA ASP A 340 -11.83 25.03 -15.20
C ASP A 340 -11.86 23.81 -14.26
N ARG A 341 -10.74 23.07 -14.17
CA ARG A 341 -10.57 21.75 -13.54
C ARG A 341 -11.41 20.61 -14.11
N GLY A 342 -12.08 20.79 -15.24
CA GLY A 342 -12.77 19.71 -15.94
C GLY A 342 -11.79 18.69 -16.54
N ARG A 343 -10.55 19.09 -16.84
CA ARG A 343 -9.54 18.25 -17.50
C ARG A 343 -8.23 18.17 -16.73
N LEU A 344 -7.55 17.04 -16.90
CA LEU A 344 -6.15 16.82 -16.52
C LEU A 344 -5.36 16.45 -17.78
N ALA A 345 -4.10 16.86 -17.89
CA ALA A 345 -3.15 16.34 -18.86
C ALA A 345 -1.97 15.66 -18.16
N SER A 346 -1.46 14.57 -18.74
CA SER A 346 -0.25 13.86 -18.29
C SER A 346 0.70 13.59 -19.44
N GLY A 347 1.98 13.94 -19.27
CA GLY A 347 3.07 13.58 -20.18
C GLY A 347 3.86 12.37 -19.67
N SER A 348 4.28 11.49 -20.57
CA SER A 348 4.92 10.22 -20.21
C SER A 348 6.16 9.88 -21.04
N TYR A 349 7.01 9.01 -20.49
CA TYR A 349 8.15 8.40 -21.15
C TYR A 349 7.77 7.37 -22.24
N ASP A 350 6.47 7.13 -22.47
CA ASP A 350 5.97 6.47 -23.69
C ASP A 350 5.87 7.41 -24.91
N GLY A 351 6.24 8.69 -24.77
CA GLY A 351 6.18 9.68 -25.84
C GLY A 351 4.76 10.19 -26.15
N THR A 352 3.75 9.77 -25.39
CA THR A 352 2.38 10.27 -25.51
C THR A 352 2.04 11.29 -24.44
N VAL A 353 1.07 12.15 -24.74
CA VAL A 353 0.39 13.00 -23.77
C VAL A 353 -1.08 12.60 -23.71
N LYS A 354 -1.61 12.31 -22.52
CA LYS A 354 -3.03 11.92 -22.36
C LYS A 354 -3.80 13.04 -21.68
N VAL A 355 -5.00 13.31 -22.21
CA VAL A 355 -5.97 14.24 -21.63
C VAL A 355 -7.09 13.42 -21.03
N TRP A 356 -7.45 13.71 -19.79
CA TRP A 356 -8.42 12.97 -18.98
C TRP A 356 -9.53 13.91 -18.52
N ASP A 357 -10.75 13.39 -18.41
CA ASP A 357 -11.82 14.03 -17.65
C ASP A 357 -11.51 13.88 -16.15
N ALA A 358 -11.44 15.00 -15.44
CA ALA A 358 -10.97 15.03 -14.06
C ALA A 358 -11.98 14.51 -13.03
N ALA A 359 -13.28 14.48 -13.37
CA ALA A 359 -14.35 14.04 -12.48
C ALA A 359 -14.61 12.53 -12.55
N THR A 360 -14.46 11.94 -13.75
CA THR A 360 -14.70 10.51 -14.03
C THR A 360 -13.42 9.69 -14.13
N GLY A 361 -12.28 10.33 -14.41
CA GLY A 361 -11.01 9.67 -14.72
C GLY A 361 -10.96 9.02 -16.12
N ALA A 362 -11.94 9.28 -16.98
CA ALA A 362 -11.94 8.75 -18.35
C ALA A 362 -10.84 9.43 -19.20
N CYS A 363 -10.05 8.64 -19.93
CA CYS A 363 -9.13 9.17 -20.94
C CYS A 363 -9.95 9.75 -22.11
N PHE A 364 -9.95 11.08 -22.26
CA PHE A 364 -10.64 11.82 -23.31
C PHE A 364 -9.87 11.74 -24.65
N SER A 365 -8.54 11.86 -24.60
CA SER A 365 -7.69 11.80 -25.79
C SER A 365 -6.27 11.32 -25.47
N THR A 366 -5.63 10.65 -26.44
CA THR A 366 -4.19 10.38 -26.44
C THR A 366 -3.56 11.12 -27.62
N LEU A 367 -2.61 12.00 -27.31
CA LEU A 367 -1.88 12.84 -28.25
C LEU A 367 -0.56 12.15 -28.56
N GLU A 368 -0.38 11.73 -29.80
CA GLU A 368 0.78 10.94 -30.26
C GLU A 368 1.60 11.72 -31.30
N GLY A 369 2.91 11.46 -31.37
CA GLY A 369 3.79 12.02 -32.41
C GLY A 369 5.00 12.82 -31.92
N HIS A 370 5.30 12.83 -30.62
CA HIS A 370 6.68 13.07 -30.16
C HIS A 370 7.55 11.86 -30.46
N GLY A 371 8.85 12.08 -30.67
CA GLY A 371 9.83 11.05 -31.02
C GLY A 371 10.55 10.41 -29.84
N SER A 372 10.29 10.89 -28.61
CA SER A 372 10.90 10.43 -27.36
C SER A 372 10.03 10.89 -26.17
N ASP A 373 10.45 10.51 -24.98
CA ASP A 373 9.94 10.88 -23.66
C ASP A 373 9.41 12.33 -23.58
N ILE A 374 8.25 12.51 -22.96
CA ILE A 374 7.74 13.83 -22.57
C ILE A 374 8.30 14.18 -21.19
N ASN A 375 8.74 15.42 -20.99
CA ASN A 375 9.23 15.92 -19.70
C ASN A 375 8.25 16.88 -19.02
N SER A 376 7.48 17.66 -19.79
CA SER A 376 6.60 18.71 -19.26
C SER A 376 5.37 18.92 -20.13
N VAL A 377 4.22 19.17 -19.49
CA VAL A 377 2.95 19.55 -20.13
C VAL A 377 2.32 20.78 -19.46
N ALA A 378 1.65 21.62 -20.23
CA ALA A 378 0.94 22.81 -19.74
C ALA A 378 -0.32 23.11 -20.56
N PHE A 379 -1.39 23.59 -19.92
CA PHE A 379 -2.60 24.11 -20.60
C PHE A 379 -2.46 25.60 -20.90
N LEU A 380 -3.00 26.03 -22.05
CA LEU A 380 -3.22 27.43 -22.38
C LEU A 380 -4.38 27.98 -21.49
N PRO A 381 -4.36 29.25 -21.03
CA PRO A 381 -5.39 29.79 -20.15
C PRO A 381 -6.82 29.83 -20.72
N ASP A 382 -6.98 29.68 -22.04
CA ASP A 382 -8.28 29.58 -22.73
C ASP A 382 -8.77 28.13 -22.95
N GLU A 383 -8.00 27.15 -22.48
CA GLU A 383 -8.26 25.71 -22.57
C GLU A 383 -8.32 25.12 -23.99
N SER A 384 -8.09 25.93 -25.03
CA SER A 384 -8.13 25.48 -26.42
C SER A 384 -6.91 24.64 -26.79
N ARG A 385 -5.75 24.94 -26.18
CA ARG A 385 -4.46 24.31 -26.51
C ARG A 385 -3.72 23.74 -25.32
N LEU A 386 -2.93 22.70 -25.60
CA LEU A 386 -1.95 22.11 -24.70
C LEU A 386 -0.55 22.29 -25.30
N ALA A 387 0.46 22.52 -24.47
CA ALA A 387 1.87 22.42 -24.87
C ALA A 387 2.55 21.21 -24.21
N SER A 388 3.50 20.60 -24.91
CA SER A 388 4.37 19.55 -24.37
C SER A 388 5.82 19.70 -24.82
N GLY A 389 6.76 19.55 -23.88
CA GLY A 389 8.20 19.52 -24.14
C GLY A 389 8.77 18.10 -23.99
N SER A 390 9.69 17.71 -24.89
CA SER A 390 10.19 16.34 -25.01
C SER A 390 11.73 16.27 -25.15
N ASP A 391 12.27 15.09 -24.83
CA ASP A 391 13.61 14.66 -25.18
C ASP A 391 13.90 14.68 -26.70
N ASP A 392 12.85 14.68 -27.55
CA ASP A 392 12.97 14.84 -29.01
C ASP A 392 13.38 16.26 -29.46
N ARG A 393 13.65 17.15 -28.49
CA ARG A 393 14.14 18.54 -28.67
C ARG A 393 13.11 19.49 -29.28
N THR A 394 11.86 19.06 -29.36
CA THR A 394 10.74 19.88 -29.84
C THR A 394 9.80 20.25 -28.69
N VAL A 395 9.11 21.37 -28.88
CA VAL A 395 7.86 21.65 -28.17
C VAL A 395 6.72 21.47 -29.16
N LYS A 396 5.67 20.74 -28.78
CA LYS A 396 4.45 20.64 -29.58
C LYS A 396 3.33 21.42 -28.93
N VAL A 397 2.53 22.07 -29.77
CA VAL A 397 1.26 22.68 -29.39
C VAL A 397 0.14 21.88 -30.03
N TRP A 398 -0.84 21.49 -29.23
CA TRP A 398 -1.94 20.61 -29.61
C TRP A 398 -3.27 21.33 -29.44
N ASP A 399 -4.23 21.05 -30.30
CA ASP A 399 -5.63 21.40 -30.13
C ASP A 399 -6.31 20.36 -29.22
N ILE A 400 -6.95 20.80 -28.14
CA ILE A 400 -7.52 19.89 -27.13
C ILE A 400 -8.85 19.28 -27.58
N ALA A 401 -9.59 19.94 -28.48
CA ALA A 401 -10.90 19.47 -28.95
C ALA A 401 -10.80 18.36 -30.00
N THR A 402 -9.78 18.43 -30.87
CA THR A 402 -9.54 17.49 -31.98
C THR A 402 -8.38 16.53 -31.73
N GLY A 403 -7.48 16.84 -30.80
CA GLY A 403 -6.23 16.13 -30.57
C GLY A 403 -5.14 16.40 -31.60
N ALA A 404 -5.35 17.32 -32.55
CA ALA A 404 -4.40 17.61 -33.62
C ALA A 404 -3.15 18.35 -33.12
N CYS A 405 -1.97 17.97 -33.63
CA CYS A 405 -0.75 18.75 -33.43
C CYS A 405 -0.79 20.01 -34.31
N LEU A 406 -1.04 21.18 -33.72
CA LEU A 406 -1.13 22.47 -34.39
C LEU A 406 0.25 23.02 -34.80
N SER A 407 1.29 22.77 -34.02
CA SER A 407 2.63 23.32 -34.26
C SER A 407 3.72 22.44 -33.65
N ILE A 408 4.87 22.36 -34.33
CA ILE A 408 6.08 21.67 -33.85
C ILE A 408 7.20 22.71 -33.81
N LEU A 409 7.44 23.27 -32.63
CA LEU A 409 8.44 24.30 -32.39
C LEU A 409 9.81 23.63 -32.29
N LYS A 410 10.74 24.04 -33.14
CA LYS A 410 12.11 23.50 -33.23
C LYS A 410 13.12 24.62 -33.06
N GLY A 411 14.17 24.37 -32.29
CA GLY A 411 15.26 25.35 -32.09
C GLY A 411 16.12 25.13 -30.85
N HIS A 412 15.68 24.30 -29.90
CA HIS A 412 16.57 23.80 -28.85
C HIS A 412 17.59 22.80 -29.41
N VAL A 413 18.80 22.82 -28.85
CA VAL A 413 19.92 21.95 -29.27
C VAL A 413 19.85 20.61 -28.54
N GLY A 414 19.22 20.57 -27.37
CA GLY A 414 18.99 19.38 -26.56
C GLY A 414 17.53 19.20 -26.11
N ARG A 415 17.31 18.38 -25.08
CA ARG A 415 16.01 17.99 -24.52
C ARG A 415 15.25 19.21 -24.00
N VAL A 416 13.94 19.28 -24.22
CA VAL A 416 13.10 20.27 -23.53
C VAL A 416 12.60 19.65 -22.23
N ILE A 417 12.90 20.33 -21.12
CA ILE A 417 12.65 19.82 -19.75
C ILE A 417 11.39 20.46 -19.14
N SER A 418 11.11 21.73 -19.45
CA SER A 418 9.97 22.48 -18.88
C SER A 418 9.31 23.36 -19.94
N VAL A 419 7.97 23.43 -19.92
CA VAL A 419 7.17 24.39 -20.71
C VAL A 419 6.16 25.12 -19.85
N ALA A 420 5.90 26.40 -20.14
CA ALA A 420 4.89 27.21 -19.45
C ALA A 420 4.30 28.27 -20.40
N PHE A 421 2.98 28.46 -20.41
CA PHE A 421 2.32 29.56 -21.12
C PHE A 421 2.34 30.85 -20.30
N SER A 422 2.29 32.01 -20.97
CA SER A 422 2.06 33.30 -20.33
C SER A 422 0.58 33.47 -19.92
N PRO A 423 0.26 34.30 -18.90
CA PRO A 423 -1.12 34.48 -18.43
C PRO A 423 -2.08 35.07 -19.46
N ASP A 424 -1.56 35.81 -20.45
CA ASP A 424 -2.32 36.36 -21.59
C ASP A 424 -2.55 35.34 -22.73
N GLY A 425 -1.98 34.13 -22.62
CA GLY A 425 -2.01 33.08 -23.64
C GLY A 425 -1.21 33.39 -24.91
N GLY A 426 -0.59 34.58 -25.04
CA GLY A 426 0.10 34.99 -26.26
C GLY A 426 1.44 34.29 -26.48
N ARG A 427 2.11 33.88 -25.40
CA ARG A 427 3.48 33.35 -25.43
C ARG A 427 3.60 32.00 -24.73
N LEU A 428 4.58 31.23 -25.19
CA LEU A 428 5.02 29.98 -24.58
C LEU A 428 6.52 30.11 -24.27
N ALA A 429 6.94 29.68 -23.08
CA ALA A 429 8.35 29.56 -22.71
C ALA A 429 8.74 28.08 -22.61
N SER A 430 9.98 27.76 -22.98
CA SER A 430 10.57 26.43 -22.85
C SER A 430 11.99 26.48 -22.28
N GLY A 431 12.26 25.67 -21.26
CA GLY A 431 13.60 25.45 -20.68
C GLY A 431 14.18 24.11 -21.10
N SER A 432 15.49 24.06 -21.36
CA SER A 432 16.18 22.90 -21.93
C SER A 432 17.48 22.54 -21.20
N ASP A 433 17.93 21.30 -21.37
CA ASP A 433 19.28 20.86 -21.00
C ASP A 433 20.40 21.58 -21.79
N ASP A 434 20.07 22.29 -22.89
CA ASP A 434 21.00 23.17 -23.62
C ASP A 434 21.37 24.47 -22.88
N GLY A 435 20.87 24.66 -21.65
CA GLY A 435 21.17 25.82 -20.80
C GLY A 435 20.45 27.11 -21.22
N THR A 436 19.57 27.04 -22.22
CA THR A 436 18.79 28.21 -22.67
C THR A 436 17.32 28.10 -22.32
N VAL A 437 16.68 29.27 -22.23
CA VAL A 437 15.22 29.40 -22.28
C VAL A 437 14.84 30.00 -23.63
N LYS A 438 13.81 29.47 -24.29
CA LYS A 438 13.27 30.04 -25.52
C LYS A 438 11.82 30.47 -25.34
N VAL A 439 11.46 31.58 -25.99
CA VAL A 439 10.11 32.15 -25.97
C VAL A 439 9.56 32.14 -27.39
N TRP A 440 8.30 31.72 -27.51
CA TRP A 440 7.60 31.47 -28.76
C TRP A 440 6.23 32.17 -28.76
N ASP A 441 5.76 32.56 -29.93
CA ASP A 441 4.40 33.05 -30.15
C ASP A 441 3.43 31.87 -30.31
N VAL A 442 2.34 31.86 -29.54
CA VAL A 442 1.40 30.72 -29.49
C VAL A 442 0.50 30.66 -30.73
N THR A 443 0.24 31.80 -31.37
CA THR A 443 -0.71 31.91 -32.49
C THR A 443 -0.07 31.43 -33.79
N THR A 444 1.18 31.78 -34.01
CA THR A 444 1.95 31.57 -35.25
C THR A 444 2.99 30.45 -35.14
N GLY A 445 3.35 30.04 -33.91
CA GLY A 445 4.48 29.13 -33.66
C GLY A 445 5.85 29.79 -33.91
N ALA A 446 5.91 31.11 -34.09
CA ALA A 446 7.16 31.81 -34.35
C ALA A 446 8.08 31.83 -33.12
N TYR A 447 9.38 31.62 -33.34
CA TYR A 447 10.40 31.89 -32.35
C TYR A 447 10.52 33.41 -32.12
N LEU A 448 10.47 33.85 -30.86
CA LEU A 448 10.56 35.26 -30.48
C LEU A 448 11.90 35.63 -29.86
N SER A 449 12.46 34.79 -28.98
CA SER A 449 13.69 35.09 -28.24
C SER A 449 14.34 33.85 -27.62
N THR A 450 15.65 33.89 -27.43
CA THR A 450 16.40 33.01 -26.52
C THR A 450 16.95 33.85 -25.38
N PHE A 451 16.81 33.39 -24.15
CA PHE A 451 17.46 33.94 -22.97
C PHE A 451 18.62 33.01 -22.60
N GLU A 452 19.85 33.54 -22.68
CA GLU A 452 21.10 32.80 -22.50
C GLU A 452 21.81 33.25 -21.21
N GLY A 453 22.64 32.35 -20.65
CA GLY A 453 23.49 32.67 -19.49
C GLY A 453 23.16 31.93 -18.20
N HIS A 454 22.38 30.85 -18.24
CA HIS A 454 22.54 29.74 -17.29
C HIS A 454 23.79 28.92 -17.66
N GLY A 455 24.43 28.32 -16.66
CA GLY A 455 25.66 27.52 -16.83
C GLY A 455 25.45 26.02 -16.99
N ASP A 456 24.21 25.55 -16.81
CA ASP A 456 23.80 24.14 -16.82
C ASP A 456 22.29 24.05 -17.10
N TRP A 457 21.72 22.84 -17.17
CA TRP A 457 20.35 22.54 -17.58
C TRP A 457 19.30 23.44 -16.92
N VAL A 458 18.34 23.94 -17.70
CA VAL A 458 17.18 24.70 -17.18
C VAL A 458 16.05 23.72 -16.89
N SER A 459 15.80 23.46 -15.61
CA SER A 459 14.86 22.44 -15.14
C SER A 459 13.40 22.90 -15.11
N SER A 460 13.17 24.21 -14.95
CA SER A 460 11.84 24.78 -14.72
C SER A 460 11.79 26.22 -15.20
N VAL A 461 10.69 26.59 -15.88
CA VAL A 461 10.34 27.96 -16.25
C VAL A 461 8.94 28.33 -15.75
N ALA A 462 8.74 29.58 -15.35
CA ALA A 462 7.44 30.11 -14.91
C ALA A 462 7.30 31.60 -15.24
N PHE A 463 6.14 32.03 -15.76
CA PHE A 463 5.83 33.45 -15.94
C PHE A 463 5.32 34.09 -14.64
N SER A 464 5.54 35.39 -14.47
CA SER A 464 4.84 36.19 -13.45
C SER A 464 3.36 36.36 -13.82
N PRO A 465 2.45 36.61 -12.85
CA PRO A 465 1.02 36.86 -13.13
C PRO A 465 0.76 38.05 -14.04
N ASP A 466 1.69 39.01 -14.09
CA ASP A 466 1.67 40.17 -14.99
C ASP A 466 2.18 39.87 -16.43
N GLY A 467 2.70 38.67 -16.68
CA GLY A 467 3.30 38.25 -17.97
C GLY A 467 4.61 38.96 -18.36
N GLY A 468 5.03 40.01 -17.65
CA GLY A 468 6.18 40.84 -17.99
C GLY A 468 7.53 40.27 -17.55
N ARG A 469 7.54 39.31 -16.62
CA ARG A 469 8.73 38.62 -16.14
C ARG A 469 8.62 37.10 -16.36
N LEU A 470 9.77 36.48 -16.57
CA LEU A 470 9.92 35.03 -16.59
C LEU A 470 10.97 34.65 -15.55
N ALA A 471 10.75 33.58 -14.80
CA ALA A 471 11.72 32.96 -13.92
C ALA A 471 12.20 31.63 -14.51
N SER A 472 13.46 31.29 -14.29
CA SER A 472 14.03 29.99 -14.64
C SER A 472 14.93 29.44 -13.54
N GLY A 473 14.77 28.17 -13.20
CA GLY A 473 15.64 27.42 -12.29
C GLY A 473 16.60 26.52 -13.06
N SER A 474 17.83 26.38 -12.59
CA SER A 474 18.87 25.59 -13.27
C SER A 474 19.70 24.72 -12.31
N TYR A 475 20.33 23.70 -12.91
CA TYR A 475 21.36 22.89 -12.26
C TYR A 475 22.65 23.70 -11.97
N ASP A 476 22.80 24.91 -12.53
CA ASP A 476 23.86 25.87 -12.14
C ASP A 476 23.71 26.44 -10.72
N CYS A 477 22.71 25.95 -9.96
CA CYS A 477 22.37 26.32 -8.59
C CYS A 477 21.87 27.77 -8.44
N THR A 478 21.47 28.40 -9.55
CA THR A 478 20.87 29.73 -9.57
C THR A 478 19.43 29.71 -10.06
N VAL A 479 18.70 30.76 -9.71
CA VAL A 479 17.45 31.15 -10.35
C VAL A 479 17.69 32.44 -11.12
N LYS A 480 17.14 32.60 -12.31
CA LYS A 480 17.22 33.86 -13.07
C LYS A 480 15.83 34.43 -13.29
N VAL A 481 15.74 35.75 -13.23
CA VAL A 481 14.55 36.51 -13.57
C VAL A 481 14.86 37.35 -14.81
N TRP A 482 14.00 37.26 -15.82
CA TRP A 482 14.16 37.86 -17.14
C TRP A 482 13.01 38.82 -17.44
N ASN A 483 13.27 39.86 -18.21
CA ASN A 483 12.22 40.69 -18.80
C ASN A 483 11.72 40.05 -20.10
N VAL A 484 10.42 39.75 -20.18
CA VAL A 484 9.82 38.98 -21.30
C VAL A 484 9.81 39.75 -22.63
N THR A 485 9.88 41.08 -22.58
CA THR A 485 9.84 41.95 -23.77
C THR A 485 11.23 42.24 -24.35
N THR A 486 12.27 42.31 -23.52
CA THR A 486 13.63 42.66 -23.94
C THR A 486 14.62 41.49 -23.88
N GLY A 487 14.26 40.37 -23.23
CA GLY A 487 15.15 39.24 -22.97
C GLY A 487 16.28 39.49 -21.98
N ALA A 488 16.36 40.70 -21.41
CA ALA A 488 17.40 41.04 -20.44
C ALA A 488 17.24 40.24 -19.13
N CYS A 489 18.35 39.70 -18.63
CA CYS A 489 18.42 39.13 -17.28
C CYS A 489 18.32 40.28 -16.25
N LEU A 490 17.19 40.38 -15.55
CA LEU A 490 16.95 41.38 -14.51
C LEU A 490 17.66 41.02 -13.20
N SER A 491 17.82 39.73 -12.91
CA SER A 491 18.47 39.25 -11.68
C SER A 491 18.96 37.81 -11.85
N THR A 492 20.14 37.49 -11.29
CA THR A 492 20.61 36.12 -11.06
C THR A 492 20.65 35.89 -9.55
N LEU A 493 19.68 35.14 -9.04
CA LEU A 493 19.49 34.82 -7.63
C LEU A 493 20.42 33.66 -7.26
N LYS A 494 21.43 33.96 -6.43
CA LYS A 494 22.41 32.98 -5.94
C LYS A 494 22.16 32.68 -4.47
N GLY A 495 22.32 31.43 -4.07
CA GLY A 495 22.22 31.04 -2.65
C GLY A 495 21.67 29.65 -2.38
N HIS A 496 21.29 28.87 -3.40
CA HIS A 496 21.13 27.42 -3.27
C HIS A 496 22.49 26.72 -3.26
N GLY A 497 22.59 25.64 -2.48
CA GLY A 497 23.78 24.78 -2.37
C GLY A 497 23.78 23.59 -3.32
N GLY A 498 22.77 23.48 -4.18
CA GLY A 498 22.59 22.40 -5.13
C GLY A 498 21.59 22.77 -6.23
N TRP A 499 21.37 21.86 -7.18
CA TRP A 499 20.52 22.05 -8.34
C TRP A 499 19.14 22.62 -7.96
N VAL A 500 18.67 23.63 -8.67
CA VAL A 500 17.27 24.07 -8.57
C VAL A 500 16.45 23.17 -9.48
N TYR A 501 15.30 22.69 -8.99
CA TYR A 501 14.41 21.81 -9.75
C TYR A 501 13.15 22.53 -10.22
N SER A 502 12.59 23.41 -9.41
CA SER A 502 11.28 24.03 -9.64
C SER A 502 11.30 25.50 -9.22
N VAL A 503 10.69 26.38 -10.02
CA VAL A 503 10.47 27.80 -9.71
C VAL A 503 9.02 28.19 -9.93
N THR A 504 8.51 29.12 -9.10
CA THR A 504 7.11 29.58 -9.17
C THR A 504 6.96 31.00 -8.62
N PHE A 505 6.08 31.81 -9.20
CA PHE A 505 5.73 33.14 -8.68
C PHE A 505 4.53 33.07 -7.73
N SER A 506 4.45 33.99 -6.77
CA SER A 506 3.25 34.20 -5.96
C SER A 506 2.10 34.73 -6.82
N PRO A 507 0.82 34.51 -6.42
CA PRO A 507 -0.34 35.10 -7.09
C PRO A 507 -0.30 36.64 -7.17
N ASP A 508 0.37 37.28 -6.21
CA ASP A 508 0.61 38.74 -6.18
C ASP A 508 1.78 39.22 -7.09
N GLY A 509 2.57 38.30 -7.66
CA GLY A 509 3.74 38.62 -8.49
C GLY A 509 4.91 39.33 -7.78
N GLY A 510 4.79 39.58 -6.47
CA GLY A 510 5.81 40.25 -5.65
C GLY A 510 6.88 39.30 -5.09
N ARG A 511 6.61 37.99 -5.04
CA ARG A 511 7.51 36.97 -4.52
C ARG A 511 7.75 35.87 -5.55
N LEU A 512 8.92 35.25 -5.46
CA LEU A 512 9.31 34.06 -6.22
C LEU A 512 9.71 32.97 -5.22
N ALA A 513 9.43 31.71 -5.52
CA ALA A 513 9.90 30.58 -4.74
C ALA A 513 10.65 29.57 -5.61
N SER A 514 11.64 28.90 -5.02
CA SER A 514 12.44 27.88 -5.69
C SER A 514 12.72 26.68 -4.79
N GLY A 515 12.52 25.47 -5.34
CA GLY A 515 12.85 24.19 -4.70
C GLY A 515 14.16 23.62 -5.26
N SER A 516 14.99 23.03 -4.39
CA SER A 516 16.33 22.57 -4.73
C SER A 516 16.70 21.24 -4.08
N ARG A 517 17.73 20.61 -4.65
CA ARG A 517 18.49 19.48 -4.12
C ARG A 517 19.19 19.75 -2.78
N ASP A 518 19.26 21.01 -2.32
CA ASP A 518 19.86 21.37 -1.04
C ASP A 518 18.94 21.17 0.19
N ASP A 519 17.83 20.46 0.04
CA ASP A 519 16.75 20.30 1.04
C ASP A 519 16.22 21.67 1.53
N THR A 520 16.14 22.66 0.63
CA THR A 520 15.50 23.95 0.93
C THR A 520 14.51 24.42 -0.13
N VAL A 521 13.48 25.14 0.33
CA VAL A 521 12.76 26.14 -0.47
C VAL A 521 13.33 27.51 -0.14
N LYS A 522 13.62 28.32 -1.16
CA LYS A 522 13.96 29.73 -0.97
C LYS A 522 12.84 30.62 -1.47
N VAL A 523 12.55 31.66 -0.69
CA VAL A 523 11.62 32.72 -1.02
C VAL A 523 12.43 33.97 -1.35
N TRP A 524 12.15 34.56 -2.50
CA TRP A 524 12.84 35.73 -3.03
C TRP A 524 11.85 36.86 -3.26
N ASP A 525 12.32 38.09 -3.07
CA ASP A 525 11.63 39.28 -3.53
C ASP A 525 11.78 39.37 -5.06
N ALA A 526 10.66 39.43 -5.78
CA ALA A 526 10.66 39.29 -7.23
C ALA A 526 10.99 40.59 -8.00
N ALA A 527 11.27 41.69 -7.29
CA ALA A 527 11.65 42.98 -7.85
C ALA A 527 13.14 43.31 -7.60
N THR A 528 13.66 42.92 -6.44
CA THR A 528 15.05 43.18 -5.99
C THR A 528 15.96 41.95 -6.05
N GLY A 529 15.40 40.75 -6.15
CA GLY A 529 16.14 39.49 -6.10
C GLY A 529 16.68 39.12 -4.71
N ALA A 530 16.32 39.85 -3.66
CA ALA A 530 16.76 39.54 -2.30
C ALA A 530 16.13 38.22 -1.80
N CYS A 531 16.92 37.36 -1.13
CA CYS A 531 16.38 36.19 -0.45
C CYS A 531 15.65 36.64 0.83
N ILE A 532 14.32 36.55 0.84
CA ILE A 532 13.45 36.88 1.99
C ILE A 532 13.56 35.77 3.05
N SER A 533 13.61 34.50 2.60
CA SER A 533 13.64 33.36 3.51
C SER A 533 14.30 32.13 2.87
N THR A 534 14.99 31.33 3.69
CA THR A 534 15.40 29.96 3.34
C THR A 534 14.69 29.02 4.31
N LEU A 535 13.72 28.27 3.78
CA LEU A 535 12.91 27.29 4.50
C LEU A 535 13.56 25.93 4.30
N LYS A 536 14.18 25.37 5.34
CA LYS A 536 14.71 24.00 5.27
C LYS A 536 13.57 23.00 5.25
N GLY A 537 13.68 22.02 4.34
CA GLY A 537 12.92 20.79 4.38
C GLY A 537 13.31 19.93 5.58
N ARG A 538 12.88 18.67 5.57
CA ARG A 538 13.15 17.71 6.65
C ARG A 538 13.94 16.48 6.18
N GLY A 539 14.70 16.63 5.11
CA GLY A 539 15.57 15.61 4.52
C GLY A 539 14.99 15.00 3.24
N GLY A 540 15.07 15.73 2.13
CA GLY A 540 14.90 15.20 0.76
C GLY A 540 14.95 16.30 -0.31
N ASP A 541 15.28 15.91 -1.56
CA ASP A 541 15.31 16.83 -2.70
C ASP A 541 13.94 17.49 -2.95
N VAL A 542 13.91 18.83 -3.06
CA VAL A 542 12.66 19.59 -3.28
C VAL A 542 12.43 19.77 -4.79
N ASN A 543 11.84 18.74 -5.40
CA ASN A 543 11.62 18.62 -6.84
C ASN A 543 10.46 19.48 -7.38
N SER A 544 9.51 19.90 -6.54
CA SER A 544 8.37 20.74 -6.93
C SER A 544 7.97 21.71 -5.82
N VAL A 545 7.67 22.96 -6.19
CA VAL A 545 7.10 23.99 -5.31
C VAL A 545 5.99 24.75 -6.01
N ALA A 546 4.86 24.96 -5.31
CA ALA A 546 3.75 25.81 -5.72
C ALA A 546 3.36 26.74 -4.56
N PHE A 547 2.88 27.96 -4.87
CA PHE A 547 2.15 28.78 -3.90
C PHE A 547 0.70 28.29 -3.77
N SER A 548 0.12 28.44 -2.59
CA SER A 548 -1.32 28.45 -2.41
C SER A 548 -1.96 29.70 -3.05
N PRO A 549 -3.26 29.69 -3.38
CA PRO A 549 -3.90 30.78 -4.14
C PRO A 549 -4.02 32.10 -3.39
N ASP A 550 -4.04 32.03 -2.06
CA ASP A 550 -4.01 33.16 -1.13
C ASP A 550 -2.57 33.67 -0.87
N GLY A 551 -1.55 32.99 -1.39
CA GLY A 551 -0.14 33.28 -1.12
C GLY A 551 0.31 33.04 0.33
N GLY A 552 -0.50 32.35 1.14
CA GLY A 552 -0.25 32.08 2.56
C GLY A 552 0.67 30.88 2.83
N HIS A 553 0.71 29.89 1.94
CA HIS A 553 1.45 28.64 2.12
C HIS A 553 2.18 28.20 0.84
N PHE A 554 3.29 27.50 1.00
CA PHE A 554 3.92 26.69 -0.05
C PHE A 554 3.43 25.26 0.05
N ILE A 555 3.21 24.64 -1.10
CA ILE A 555 3.00 23.19 -1.21
C ILE A 555 4.16 22.63 -2.03
N THR A 556 4.84 21.62 -1.48
CA THR A 556 5.99 20.97 -2.12
C THR A 556 5.85 19.45 -2.10
N ASN A 557 6.78 18.75 -2.76
CA ASN A 557 6.90 17.29 -2.67
C ASN A 557 7.43 16.78 -1.30
N THR A 558 7.89 17.67 -0.40
CA THR A 558 8.50 17.27 0.89
C THR A 558 7.80 17.81 2.15
N SER A 559 6.97 18.86 2.01
CA SER A 559 6.02 19.35 3.02
C SER A 559 5.12 20.48 2.46
N THR A 560 4.02 20.80 3.14
CA THR A 560 3.41 22.14 3.03
C THR A 560 4.06 23.03 4.08
N ILE A 561 4.46 24.25 3.70
CA ILE A 561 5.25 25.16 4.54
C ILE A 561 4.54 26.52 4.58
N PRO A 562 4.15 27.06 5.74
CA PRO A 562 3.56 28.41 5.78
C PRO A 562 4.56 29.45 5.28
N VAL A 563 4.11 30.38 4.44
CA VAL A 563 4.94 31.47 3.93
C VAL A 563 5.12 32.49 5.06
N PRO A 564 6.36 32.87 5.44
CA PRO A 564 6.57 33.88 6.47
C PRO A 564 5.95 35.22 6.04
N VAL A 565 4.94 35.69 6.78
CA VAL A 565 4.34 37.01 6.57
C VAL A 565 5.36 38.08 6.99
N SER A 566 5.93 38.79 6.02
CA SER A 566 6.86 39.89 6.27
C SER A 566 6.11 41.08 6.85
N SER A 567 6.39 41.43 8.11
CA SER A 567 5.77 42.55 8.82
C SER A 567 6.28 43.91 8.34
N LYS A 568 5.81 44.36 7.15
CA LYS A 568 5.91 45.75 6.67
C LYS A 568 4.91 46.09 5.54
N ASN A 569 3.82 46.72 5.95
CA ASN A 569 3.01 47.72 5.24
C ASN A 569 2.83 47.61 3.70
N SER A 570 1.73 46.99 3.29
CA SER A 570 0.90 47.47 2.17
C SER A 570 -0.59 47.35 2.56
N PRO A 571 -1.49 48.24 2.08
CA PRO A 571 -2.89 48.25 2.50
C PRO A 571 -3.70 47.14 1.83
N LEU A 572 -4.63 46.52 2.58
CA LEU A 572 -5.52 45.48 2.05
C LEU A 572 -6.50 46.04 0.99
N PRO A 573 -6.72 45.33 -0.13
CA PRO A 573 -7.93 45.50 -0.95
C PRO A 573 -9.17 45.23 -0.09
N THR A 574 -9.90 46.29 0.26
CA THR A 574 -11.01 46.21 1.23
C THR A 574 -12.32 45.80 0.54
N ALA A 575 -12.44 44.54 0.14
CA ALA A 575 -13.73 43.88 -0.18
C ALA A 575 -13.59 42.36 -0.50
N LEU A 576 -13.25 41.52 0.48
CA LEU A 576 -13.84 40.17 0.54
C LEU A 576 -14.32 39.89 1.96
N GLN A 577 -15.51 39.33 2.04
CA GLN A 577 -16.26 39.15 3.29
C GLN A 577 -15.72 37.93 4.04
N GLN A 578 -15.56 38.04 5.36
CA GLN A 578 -15.05 36.93 6.18
C GLN A 578 -16.04 35.76 6.16
N SER A 579 -15.74 34.69 5.41
CA SER A 579 -16.42 33.40 5.57
C SER A 579 -15.71 32.58 6.67
N PRO A 580 -16.45 31.90 7.57
CA PRO A 580 -15.88 31.18 8.70
C PRO A 580 -15.43 29.75 8.32
N ASP A 581 -14.65 29.63 7.24
CA ASP A 581 -14.22 28.34 6.70
C ASP A 581 -12.87 27.90 7.32
N ASN A 582 -12.88 26.73 7.98
CA ASN A 582 -11.67 26.14 8.55
C ASN A 582 -10.78 25.53 7.45
N TYR A 583 -9.80 26.30 6.98
CA TYR A 583 -8.80 25.82 6.02
C TYR A 583 -7.91 24.73 6.65
N TYR A 584 -8.04 23.50 6.16
CA TYR A 584 -7.23 22.35 6.57
C TYR A 584 -5.89 22.35 5.82
N ASN A 585 -4.77 22.49 6.54
CA ASN A 585 -3.43 22.60 5.96
C ASN A 585 -2.91 21.25 5.47
N LEU A 586 -3.36 20.79 4.29
CA LEU A 586 -2.88 19.55 3.67
C LEU A 586 -1.47 19.70 3.08
N GLY A 587 -0.69 18.62 3.08
CA GLY A 587 0.65 18.54 2.50
C GLY A 587 1.22 17.12 2.45
N VAL A 588 2.41 16.93 1.87
CA VAL A 588 3.09 15.62 1.81
C VAL A 588 4.47 15.70 2.47
N LYS A 589 4.65 15.00 3.61
CA LYS A 589 5.81 15.04 4.52
C LYS A 589 6.56 13.71 4.48
N LYS A 590 7.65 13.64 3.73
CA LYS A 590 8.43 12.42 3.42
C LYS A 590 7.57 11.30 2.84
N GLU A 591 7.11 10.39 3.69
CA GLU A 591 6.35 9.19 3.38
C GLU A 591 4.90 9.32 3.86
N TRP A 592 4.41 10.54 4.14
CA TRP A 592 3.08 10.75 4.72
C TRP A 592 2.34 11.89 4.04
N ILE A 593 1.07 11.70 3.70
CA ILE A 593 0.15 12.84 3.59
C ILE A 593 -0.10 13.36 5.01
N THR A 594 -0.18 14.68 5.17
CA THR A 594 -0.40 15.39 6.43
C THR A 594 -1.55 16.37 6.34
N CYS A 595 -2.18 16.67 7.48
CA CYS A 595 -3.08 17.81 7.67
C CYS A 595 -2.71 18.53 8.97
N ASN A 596 -2.58 19.87 8.94
CA ASN A 596 -2.20 20.69 10.10
C ASN A 596 -0.93 20.15 10.79
N ASP A 597 0.11 19.88 9.99
CA ASP A 597 1.39 19.23 10.33
C ASP A 597 1.33 17.79 10.89
N ARG A 598 0.14 17.23 11.13
CA ARG A 598 -0.08 15.87 11.63
C ARG A 598 -0.11 14.87 10.48
N ASN A 599 0.56 13.74 10.65
CA ASN A 599 0.58 12.64 9.70
C ASN A 599 -0.81 11.98 9.59
N LEU A 600 -1.38 11.89 8.39
CA LEU A 600 -2.66 11.26 8.10
C LEU A 600 -2.52 9.86 7.48
N LEU A 601 -1.77 9.75 6.37
CA LEU A 601 -1.73 8.54 5.54
C LEU A 601 -0.29 8.23 5.11
N TRP A 602 0.19 7.01 5.33
CA TRP A 602 1.52 6.59 4.89
C TRP A 602 1.55 6.21 3.40
N LEU A 603 2.65 6.53 2.74
CA LEU A 603 2.92 6.37 1.32
C LEU A 603 4.08 5.35 1.13
N PRO A 604 3.76 4.08 0.80
CA PRO A 604 4.74 3.05 0.42
C PRO A 604 5.74 3.54 -0.66
N PRO A 605 6.91 2.89 -0.83
CA PRO A 605 7.95 3.30 -1.80
C PRO A 605 7.44 3.60 -3.22
N ASP A 606 6.51 2.81 -3.71
CA ASP A 606 5.88 2.98 -5.03
C ASP A 606 4.84 4.11 -5.00
N TYR A 607 4.20 4.34 -3.85
CA TYR A 607 3.16 5.33 -3.66
C TYR A 607 3.72 6.74 -3.37
N ARG A 608 4.91 7.08 -3.92
CA ARG A 608 5.60 8.37 -3.69
C ARG A 608 5.49 9.31 -4.89
N PRO A 609 5.16 10.60 -4.68
CA PRO A 609 5.00 11.57 -5.75
C PRO A 609 6.35 12.01 -6.34
N TRP A 610 6.56 11.72 -7.63
CA TRP A 610 7.68 12.30 -8.41
C TRP A 610 7.32 13.67 -9.02
N CYS A 611 6.04 13.89 -9.32
CA CYS A 611 5.48 15.16 -9.76
C CYS A 611 4.23 15.47 -8.91
N LEU A 612 3.90 16.75 -8.79
CA LEU A 612 2.79 17.25 -7.98
C LEU A 612 2.11 18.43 -8.69
N ALA A 613 0.78 18.39 -8.79
CA ALA A 613 -0.05 19.51 -9.26
C ALA A 613 -1.07 19.89 -8.17
N VAL A 614 -1.36 21.19 -8.06
CA VAL A 614 -2.22 21.77 -7.01
C VAL A 614 -3.28 22.65 -7.64
N ALA A 615 -4.54 22.52 -7.21
CA ALA A 615 -5.66 23.25 -7.79
C ALA A 615 -6.63 23.79 -6.71
N LEU A 616 -6.35 24.97 -6.16
CA LEU A 616 -7.02 25.65 -5.03
C LEU A 616 -7.08 24.84 -3.72
N THR A 617 -7.85 23.74 -3.72
CA THR A 617 -8.21 22.94 -2.54
C THR A 617 -7.78 21.47 -2.65
N PHE A 618 -7.35 21.02 -3.82
CA PHE A 618 -6.91 19.65 -4.07
C PHE A 618 -5.41 19.60 -4.41
N CYS A 619 -4.68 18.70 -3.75
CA CYS A 619 -3.30 18.36 -4.05
C CYS A 619 -3.25 16.96 -4.69
N PHE A 620 -2.80 16.86 -5.94
CA PHE A 620 -2.57 15.59 -6.61
C PHE A 620 -1.07 15.27 -6.60
N GLY A 621 -0.68 14.24 -5.85
CA GLY A 621 0.67 13.68 -5.87
C GLY A 621 0.70 12.37 -6.64
N LEU A 622 1.51 12.31 -7.71
CA LEU A 622 1.41 11.21 -8.68
C LEU A 622 2.31 10.02 -8.32
N ILE A 623 1.64 8.94 -7.94
CA ILE A 623 2.18 7.66 -7.45
C ILE A 623 2.87 6.85 -8.56
N ARG A 624 4.07 6.34 -8.28
CA ARG A 624 4.83 5.42 -9.15
C ARG A 624 4.19 4.02 -9.13
N ILE A 625 3.40 3.68 -10.15
CA ILE A 625 3.11 2.27 -10.45
C ILE A 625 4.29 1.71 -11.27
N SER A 626 5.25 1.08 -10.61
CA SER A 626 6.28 0.29 -11.31
C SER A 626 5.81 -1.15 -11.47
N HIS A 627 5.50 -1.52 -12.72
CA HIS A 627 5.73 -2.89 -13.17
C HIS A 627 7.18 -3.04 -13.65
N ALA A 628 7.60 -4.29 -13.83
CA ALA A 628 9.00 -4.72 -13.94
C ALA A 628 9.72 -4.21 -15.20
#